data_AF-A0A355IIP2-F1
#
_entry.id   AF-A0A355IIP2-F1
#
_cell.length_a   1.000
_cell.length_b   1.000
_cell.length_c   1.000
_cell.angle_alpha   90.00
_cell.angle_beta   90.00
_cell.angle_gamma   90.00
#
_symmetry.space_group_name_H-M   'P 1'
#
loop_
_entity.id
_entity.type
_entity.pdbx_description
1 polymer ?
#
loop_
_entity_poly.entity_id
_entity_poly.type
_entity_poly.pdbx_seq_one_letter_code
_entity_poly.pdbx_strand_id
1 'polypeptide(L)'
;MSLGLLLLLPLHAQTGTITLQLNKVSVKEALKQLETKTTYTFLYQDALLKGSKPVEFNANNQPLATVLKQILQPSGLTYDVDDNVII
;
A
#
# COMPACT_ATOMS: atom_id res chain seq x y z
N MET A 1 -6.82 0.34 -43.42
CA MET A 1 -6.00 -0.21 -42.31
C MET A 1 -5.19 0.93 -41.72
N SER A 2 -5.73 1.64 -40.73
CA SER A 2 -4.94 2.61 -39.95
C SER A 2 -4.90 2.10 -38.52
N LEU A 3 -3.67 1.86 -38.09
CA LEU A 3 -3.28 1.18 -36.87
C LEU A 3 -3.69 2.04 -35.66
N GLY A 4 -4.49 1.45 -34.77
CA GLY A 4 -5.03 2.13 -33.60
C GLY A 4 -3.95 2.57 -32.63
N LEU A 5 -3.96 3.86 -32.27
CA LEU A 5 -3.21 4.38 -31.14
C LEU A 5 -4.08 4.24 -29.88
N LEU A 6 -3.92 3.13 -29.17
CA LEU A 6 -4.53 2.93 -27.85
C LEU A 6 -3.59 3.54 -26.79
N LEU A 7 -3.77 4.82 -26.49
CA LEU A 7 -3.11 5.46 -25.34
C LEU A 7 -3.79 4.96 -24.05
N LEU A 8 -3.31 3.82 -23.53
CA LEU A 8 -3.58 3.41 -22.16
C LEU A 8 -2.59 4.13 -21.24
N LEU A 9 -2.93 5.34 -20.82
CA LEU A 9 -2.35 5.95 -19.62
C LEU A 9 -3.39 5.79 -18.49
N PRO A 10 -3.02 5.37 -17.27
CA PRO A 10 -1.71 5.60 -16.63
C PRO A 10 -1.12 4.35 -15.95
N LEU A 11 0.14 4.01 -16.24
CA LEU A 11 0.94 3.23 -15.27
C LEU A 11 1.35 4.20 -14.15
N HIS A 12 0.50 4.39 -13.14
CA HIS A 12 0.91 5.01 -11.86
C HIS A 12 1.78 4.04 -11.03
N ALA A 13 2.64 3.24 -11.68
CA ALA A 13 3.68 2.45 -11.04
C ALA A 13 4.97 3.28 -10.84
N GLN A 14 4.86 4.61 -10.80
CA GLN A 14 5.98 5.50 -10.45
C GLN A 14 6.28 5.49 -8.94
N THR A 15 5.57 4.67 -8.17
CA THR A 15 5.84 4.41 -6.76
C THR A 15 6.93 3.35 -6.67
N GLY A 16 8.05 3.70 -6.03
CA GLY A 16 9.19 2.81 -5.87
C GLY A 16 8.83 1.43 -5.32
N THR A 17 9.67 0.44 -5.61
CA THR A 17 9.52 -0.89 -5.04
C THR A 17 9.93 -0.89 -3.57
N ILE A 18 9.23 -1.69 -2.77
CA ILE A 18 9.45 -1.79 -1.34
C ILE A 18 9.83 -3.21 -0.98
N THR A 19 10.86 -3.29 -0.14
CA THR A 19 11.22 -4.52 0.57
C THR A 19 10.88 -4.33 2.03
N LEU A 20 9.95 -5.15 2.53
CA LEU A 20 9.38 -5.07 3.86
C LEU A 20 9.06 -6.46 4.36
N GLN A 21 9.47 -6.78 5.59
CA GLN A 21 9.18 -8.07 6.20
C GLN A 21 8.30 -7.87 7.43
N LEU A 22 7.08 -8.38 7.34
CA LEU A 22 6.10 -8.31 8.42
C LEU A 22 5.90 -9.69 9.02
N ASN A 23 6.12 -9.81 10.32
CA ASN A 23 5.92 -11.06 11.06
C ASN A 23 4.95 -10.83 12.21
N LYS A 24 3.67 -11.14 11.98
CA LYS A 24 2.56 -10.98 12.93
C LYS A 24 2.52 -9.60 13.60
N VAL A 25 2.74 -8.55 12.81
CA VAL A 25 2.69 -7.17 13.31
C VAL A 25 1.28 -6.61 13.19
N SER A 26 0.95 -5.58 13.97
CA SER A 26 -0.31 -4.88 13.79
C SER A 26 -0.34 -4.11 12.46
N VAL A 27 -1.54 -3.86 11.91
CA VAL A 27 -1.71 -3.02 10.72
C VAL A 27 -1.07 -1.63 10.94
N LYS A 28 -1.21 -1.06 12.14
CA LYS A 28 -0.58 0.21 12.51
C LYS A 28 0.95 0.18 12.38
N GLU A 29 1.58 -0.86 12.92
CA GLU A 29 3.04 -1.06 12.81
C GLU A 29 3.45 -1.25 11.35
N ALA A 30 2.68 -2.02 10.57
CA ALA A 30 2.92 -2.21 9.15
C ALA A 30 2.94 -0.89 8.36
N LEU A 31 1.92 -0.05 8.57
CA LEU A 31 1.80 1.26 7.92
C LEU A 31 2.93 2.19 8.35
N LYS A 32 3.30 2.21 9.64
CA LYS A 32 4.46 2.97 10.12
C LYS A 32 5.76 2.53 9.45
N GLN A 33 5.99 1.23 9.31
CA GLN A 33 7.18 0.75 8.61
C GLN A 33 7.17 1.18 7.13
N LEU A 34 6.01 1.19 6.48
CA LEU A 34 5.90 1.72 5.11
C LEU A 34 6.21 3.21 5.03
N GLU A 35 5.75 4.00 5.99
CA GLU A 35 6.06 5.44 6.07
C GLU A 35 7.58 5.67 6.17
N THR A 36 8.31 4.83 6.91
CA THR A 36 9.78 4.93 6.98
C THR A 36 10.52 4.52 5.71
N LYS A 37 9.85 3.79 4.80
CA LYS A 37 10.43 3.25 3.56
C LYS A 37 9.96 3.99 2.31
N THR A 38 9.06 4.96 2.47
CA THR A 38 8.45 5.71 1.37
C THR A 38 8.44 7.20 1.68
N THR A 39 8.06 8.00 0.69
CA THR A 39 7.80 9.43 0.86
C THR A 39 6.32 9.72 1.14
N TYR A 40 5.50 8.68 1.27
CA TYR A 40 4.06 8.81 1.50
C TYR A 40 3.76 9.03 2.98
N THR A 41 2.76 9.88 3.25
CA THR A 41 2.20 10.08 4.59
C THR A 41 0.95 9.24 4.75
N PHE A 42 0.85 8.44 5.82
CA PHE A 42 -0.32 7.60 6.07
C PHE A 42 -1.25 8.24 7.10
N LEU A 43 -2.46 8.61 6.69
CA LEU A 43 -3.51 9.13 7.55
C LEU A 43 -4.56 8.05 7.79
N TYR A 44 -4.82 7.72 9.04
CA TYR A 44 -5.82 6.71 9.41
C TYR A 44 -6.37 6.98 10.80
N GLN A 45 -7.57 6.49 11.06
CA GLN A 45 -8.16 6.53 12.40
C GLN A 45 -7.77 5.26 13.16
N ASP A 46 -7.17 5.39 14.35
CA ASP A 46 -6.82 4.25 15.21
C ASP A 46 -8.01 3.32 15.48
N ALA A 47 -9.23 3.86 15.54
CA ALA A 47 -10.44 3.08 15.74
C ALA A 47 -10.74 2.09 14.58
N LEU A 48 -10.33 2.40 13.35
CA LEU A 48 -10.49 1.51 12.18
C LEU A 48 -9.51 0.35 12.20
N LEU A 49 -8.35 0.54 12.85
CA LEU A 49 -7.31 -0.48 12.99
C LEU A 49 -7.50 -1.33 14.26
N LYS A 50 -8.36 -0.89 15.19
CA LYS A 50 -8.67 -1.63 16.42
C LYS A 50 -9.43 -2.91 16.08
N GLY A 51 -8.81 -4.05 16.38
CA GLY A 51 -9.38 -5.37 16.12
C GLY A 51 -9.00 -5.96 14.76
N SER A 52 -8.20 -5.25 13.96
CA SER A 52 -7.57 -5.83 12.77
C SER A 52 -6.68 -7.01 13.14
N LYS A 53 -6.74 -8.07 12.34
CA LYS A 53 -5.86 -9.22 12.52
C LYS A 53 -4.41 -8.80 12.27
N PRO A 54 -3.43 -9.40 12.99
CA PRO A 54 -2.02 -9.20 12.68
C PRO A 54 -1.73 -9.57 11.23
N VAL A 55 -0.83 -8.82 10.61
CA VAL A 55 -0.40 -9.03 9.23
C VAL A 55 0.95 -9.74 9.25
N GLU A 56 1.07 -10.79 8.44
CA GLU A 56 2.29 -11.56 8.24
C GLU A 56 2.48 -11.78 6.74
N PHE A 57 3.47 -11.10 6.16
CA PHE A 57 3.87 -11.30 4.77
C PHE A 57 5.27 -10.72 4.52
N ASN A 58 5.91 -11.16 3.45
CA ASN A 58 7.20 -10.64 3.00
C ASN A 58 7.02 -9.99 1.63
N ALA A 59 7.26 -8.67 1.58
CA ALA A 59 7.45 -7.93 0.34
C ALA A 59 8.93 -7.93 -0.01
N ASN A 60 9.27 -8.44 -1.19
CA ASN A 60 10.60 -8.27 -1.78
C ASN A 60 10.46 -7.58 -3.13
N ASN A 61 10.97 -6.35 -3.22
CA ASN A 61 10.94 -5.53 -4.42
C ASN A 61 9.53 -5.42 -5.04
N GLN A 62 8.51 -5.27 -4.19
CA GLN A 62 7.10 -5.23 -4.60
C GLN A 62 6.60 -3.79 -4.73
N PRO A 63 5.66 -3.50 -5.65
CA PRO A 63 5.02 -2.19 -5.71
C PRO A 63 4.31 -1.86 -4.39
N LEU A 64 4.41 -0.60 -3.94
CA LEU A 64 3.73 -0.12 -2.72
C LEU A 64 2.23 -0.44 -2.74
N ALA A 65 1.56 -0.26 -3.89
CA ALA A 65 0.14 -0.55 -4.05
C ALA A 65 -0.20 -2.02 -3.75
N THR A 66 0.65 -2.95 -4.18
CA THR A 66 0.50 -4.38 -3.90
C THR A 66 0.69 -4.67 -2.42
N VAL A 67 1.73 -4.08 -1.82
CA VAL A 67 2.03 -4.20 -0.39
C VAL A 67 0.86 -3.68 0.46
N LEU A 68 0.34 -2.49 0.15
CA LEU A 68 -0.80 -1.91 0.86
C LEU A 68 -2.06 -2.77 0.74
N LYS A 69 -2.34 -3.27 -0.46
CA LYS A 69 -3.46 -4.19 -0.67
C LYS A 69 -3.34 -5.43 0.20
N GLN A 70 -2.15 -6.03 0.32
CA GLN A 70 -1.92 -7.20 1.18
C GLN A 70 -2.12 -6.89 2.67
N ILE A 71 -1.75 -5.69 3.12
CA ILE A 71 -1.92 -5.25 4.52
C ILE A 71 -3.40 -4.98 4.85
N LEU A 72 -4.13 -4.35 3.93
CA LEU A 72 -5.48 -3.82 4.18
C LEU A 72 -6.60 -4.81 3.84
N GLN A 73 -6.41 -5.66 2.83
CA GLN A 73 -7.43 -6.62 2.37
C GLN A 73 -7.92 -7.57 3.50
N PRO A 74 -7.05 -8.11 4.39
CA PRO A 74 -7.51 -8.97 5.48
C PRO A 74 -8.41 -8.26 6.50
N SER A 75 -8.33 -6.93 6.57
CA SER A 75 -9.14 -6.09 7.46
C SER A 75 -10.36 -5.51 6.75
N GLY A 76 -10.55 -5.78 5.45
CA GLY A 76 -11.62 -5.18 4.65
C GLY A 76 -11.46 -3.67 4.45
N LEU A 77 -10.26 -3.13 4.69
CA LEU A 77 -9.97 -1.72 4.52
C LEU A 77 -9.55 -1.45 3.08
N THR A 78 -9.93 -0.28 2.59
CA THR A 78 -9.46 0.29 1.33
C THR A 78 -8.60 1.51 1.62
N TYR A 79 -7.86 1.97 0.62
CA TYR A 79 -7.10 3.21 0.70
C TYR A 79 -7.38 4.07 -0.53
N ASP A 80 -7.27 5.37 -0.35
CA ASP A 80 -7.19 6.34 -1.44
C ASP A 80 -5.84 7.05 -1.41
N VAL A 81 -5.40 7.59 -2.55
CA VAL A 81 -4.11 8.28 -2.68
C VAL A 81 -4.38 9.68 -3.20
N ASP A 82 -4.15 10.67 -2.33
CA ASP A 82 -4.22 12.09 -2.65
C ASP A 82 -2.79 12.66 -2.64
N ASP A 83 -2.23 12.86 -3.84
CA ASP A 83 -0.86 13.33 -4.04
C ASP A 83 0.19 12.41 -3.34
N ASN A 84 0.73 12.84 -2.19
CA ASN A 84 1.68 12.09 -1.35
C ASN A 84 1.05 11.59 -0.04
N VAL A 85 -0.27 11.63 0.09
CA VAL A 85 -1.02 11.23 1.28
C VAL A 85 -1.88 10.01 0.97
N ILE A 86 -1.89 9.03 1.87
CA ILE A 86 -2.68 7.80 1.77
C ILE A 86 -3.70 7.79 2.92
N ILE A 87 -4.99 7.64 2.59
CA ILE A 87 -6.15 7.75 3.53
C ILE A 87 -6.99 6.48 3.55
#